data_AF-A0A2V5T5P4-F1
#
_entry.id   AF-A0A2V5T5P4-F1
#
_cell.length_a   1.000
_cell.length_b   1.000
_cell.length_c   1.000
_cell.angle_alpha   90.00
_cell.angle_beta   90.00
_cell.angle_gamma   90.00
#
_symmetry.space_group_name_H-M   'P 1'
#
loop_
_entity.id
_entity.type
_entity.pdbx_description
1 polymer ?
#
loop_
_entity_poly.entity_id
_entity_poly.type
_entity_poly.pdbx_seq_one_letter_code
_entity_poly.pdbx_strand_id
1 'polypeptide(L)'
;MTGLRDAVDRWRQLSEDGPGYLCYRRGPGFLTVEDRRAGLEAADYRFDGIEAKIYLACDAGATADHLSKQFAMDGDEELHAHEIEEYLDDLVQARLMYREGNCFLSLAIPITTASTASETRWETDAATACLMAT
;
A
#
# COMPACT_ATOMS: atom_id res chain seq x y z
N MET A 1 13.50 13.87 22.35
CA MET A 1 12.59 14.42 21.33
C MET A 1 13.45 14.82 20.15
N THR A 2 13.32 14.14 19.02
CA THR A 2 14.03 14.53 17.78
C THR A 2 13.45 15.86 17.30
N GLY A 3 14.29 16.84 16.99
CA GLY A 3 13.82 18.14 16.50
C GLY A 3 13.27 18.03 15.07
N LEU A 4 12.51 19.03 14.64
CA LEU A 4 12.02 19.11 13.25
C LEU A 4 13.16 19.00 12.23
N ARG A 5 14.31 19.62 12.50
CA ARG A 5 15.49 19.53 11.62
C ARG A 5 15.98 18.10 11.49
N ASP A 6 16.15 17.39 12.60
CA ASP A 6 16.59 15.99 12.59
C ASP A 6 15.62 15.08 11.84
N ALA A 7 14.31 15.35 11.93
CA ALA A 7 13.29 14.61 11.18
C ALA A 7 13.39 14.89 9.66
N VAL A 8 13.61 16.14 9.29
CA VAL A 8 13.81 16.56 7.88
C VAL A 8 15.10 15.97 7.31
N ASP A 9 16.19 16.01 8.07
CA ASP A 9 17.49 15.49 7.63
C ASP A 9 17.45 13.97 7.47
N ARG A 10 16.77 13.26 8.40
CA ARG A 10 16.51 11.82 8.25
C ARG A 10 15.66 11.52 7.02
N TRP A 11 14.60 12.29 6.79
CA TRP A 11 13.76 12.10 5.60
C TRP A 11 14.55 12.32 4.31
N ARG A 12 15.39 13.36 4.26
CA ARG A 12 16.29 13.62 3.11
C ARG A 12 17.25 12.46 2.89
N GLN A 13 17.92 11.98 3.93
CA GLN A 13 18.86 10.86 3.84
C GLN A 13 18.18 9.59 3.28
N LEU A 14 16.98 9.28 3.76
CA LEU A 14 16.21 8.11 3.29
C LEU A 14 15.71 8.26 1.85
N SER A 15 15.55 9.49 1.36
CA SER A 15 15.10 9.75 -0.01
C SER A 15 16.22 9.63 -1.06
N GLU A 16 17.49 9.67 -0.66
CA GLU A 16 18.64 9.50 -1.58
C GLU A 16 18.68 8.09 -2.19
N ASP A 17 18.25 7.07 -1.43
CA ASP A 17 18.12 5.67 -1.90
C ASP A 17 16.83 5.41 -2.68
N GLY A 18 16.03 6.46 -2.91
CA GLY A 18 14.69 6.42 -3.51
C GLY A 18 13.57 6.24 -2.47
N PRO A 19 12.33 6.61 -2.79
CA PRO A 19 11.22 6.65 -1.83
C PRO A 19 10.77 5.28 -1.27
N GLY A 20 11.41 4.18 -1.71
CA GLY A 20 10.96 2.82 -1.47
C GLY A 20 9.56 2.58 -2.04
N TYR A 21 9.00 1.39 -1.78
CA TYR A 21 7.64 1.07 -2.20
C TYR A 21 7.00 0.04 -1.28
N LEU A 22 5.68 0.00 -1.29
CA LEU A 22 4.87 -1.06 -0.73
C LEU A 22 3.87 -1.47 -1.80
N CYS A 23 4.05 -2.65 -2.38
CA CYS A 23 3.22 -3.10 -3.50
C CYS A 23 2.76 -4.54 -3.32
N TYR A 24 1.76 -4.96 -4.10
CA TYR A 24 1.30 -6.34 -4.06
C TYR A 24 1.15 -6.97 -5.45
N ARG A 25 1.27 -8.30 -5.48
CA ARG A 25 0.96 -9.15 -6.62
C ARG A 25 -0.07 -10.20 -6.24
N ARG A 26 -1.12 -10.31 -7.05
CA ARG A 26 -2.17 -11.33 -6.89
C ARG A 26 -1.77 -12.60 -7.63
N GLY A 27 -1.97 -13.75 -7.01
CA GLY A 27 -1.93 -15.06 -7.64
C GLY A 27 -3.23 -15.84 -7.38
N PRO A 28 -3.39 -17.04 -7.95
CA PRO A 28 -4.58 -17.86 -7.74
C PRO A 28 -4.72 -18.25 -6.25
N GLY A 29 -5.66 -17.60 -5.55
CA GLY A 29 -5.93 -17.86 -4.13
C GLY A 29 -4.89 -17.30 -3.16
N PHE A 30 -4.00 -16.39 -3.59
CA PHE A 30 -3.01 -15.78 -2.70
C PHE A 30 -2.64 -14.35 -3.10
N LEU A 31 -2.05 -13.63 -2.16
CA LEU A 31 -1.48 -12.30 -2.33
C LEU A 31 -0.04 -12.29 -1.79
N THR A 32 0.89 -11.67 -2.52
CA THR A 32 2.21 -11.33 -1.99
C THR A 32 2.32 -9.81 -1.89
N VAL A 33 2.66 -9.29 -0.72
CA VAL A 33 2.96 -7.88 -0.47
C VAL A 33 4.47 -7.73 -0.29
N GLU A 34 5.10 -6.88 -1.11
CA GLU A 34 6.52 -6.56 -1.07
C GLU A 34 6.72 -5.19 -0.40
N ASP A 35 7.41 -5.13 0.73
CA ASP A 35 7.78 -3.90 1.42
C ASP A 35 9.27 -3.59 1.21
N ARG A 36 9.53 -2.46 0.55
CA ARG A 36 10.86 -1.89 0.30
C ARG A 36 10.92 -0.43 0.72
N ARG A 37 10.06 0.02 1.64
CA ARG A 37 10.07 1.40 2.14
C ARG A 37 11.38 1.70 2.85
N ALA A 38 11.97 2.85 2.55
CA ALA A 38 13.24 3.26 3.14
C ALA A 38 13.12 3.39 4.68
N GLY A 39 14.14 2.91 5.39
CA GLY A 39 14.17 2.93 6.86
C GLY A 39 13.40 1.80 7.53
N LEU A 40 12.92 0.82 6.76
CA LEU A 40 12.36 -0.46 7.24
C LEU A 40 13.20 -1.63 6.73
N GLU A 41 13.14 -2.76 7.42
CA GLU A 41 13.69 -4.02 6.91
C GLU A 41 12.86 -4.49 5.72
N ALA A 42 13.54 -4.91 4.64
CA ALA A 42 12.85 -5.44 3.47
C ALA A 42 12.14 -6.74 3.82
N ALA A 43 10.85 -6.83 3.51
CA ALA A 43 10.02 -7.98 3.85
C ALA A 43 9.04 -8.32 2.72
N ASP A 44 8.75 -9.61 2.58
CA ASP A 44 7.73 -10.14 1.69
C ASP A 44 6.70 -10.88 2.54
N TYR A 45 5.44 -10.43 2.48
CA TYR A 45 4.33 -11.03 3.20
C TYR A 45 3.49 -11.83 2.23
N ARG A 46 3.20 -13.09 2.58
CA ARG A 46 2.32 -13.94 1.79
C ARG A 46 1.04 -14.18 2.58
N PHE A 47 -0.10 -13.90 1.95
CA PHE A 47 -1.42 -14.20 2.47
C PHE A 47 -2.09 -15.21 1.54
N ASP A 48 -2.71 -16.23 2.12
CA ASP A 48 -3.35 -17.31 1.39
C ASP A 48 -4.85 -17.35 1.69
N GLY A 49 -5.66 -17.78 0.71
CA GLY A 49 -7.10 -18.00 0.89
C GLY A 49 -7.85 -16.77 1.43
N ILE A 50 -8.47 -16.93 2.61
CA ILE A 50 -9.33 -15.92 3.22
C ILE A 50 -8.55 -14.68 3.67
N GLU A 51 -7.30 -14.84 4.12
CA GLU A 51 -6.44 -13.72 4.54
C GLU A 51 -6.16 -12.76 3.37
N ALA A 52 -5.93 -13.31 2.18
CA ALA A 52 -5.75 -12.54 0.97
C ALA A 52 -7.04 -11.79 0.58
N LYS A 53 -8.21 -12.41 0.77
CA LYS A 53 -9.52 -11.79 0.52
C LYS A 53 -9.78 -10.63 1.50
N ILE A 54 -9.54 -10.85 2.79
CA ILE A 54 -9.65 -9.80 3.83
C ILE A 54 -8.78 -8.61 3.46
N TYR A 55 -7.49 -8.85 3.16
CA TYR A 55 -6.56 -7.78 2.80
C TYR A 55 -7.06 -6.95 1.62
N LEU A 56 -7.48 -7.62 0.54
CA LEU A 56 -7.94 -6.97 -0.68
C LEU A 56 -9.28 -6.25 -0.53
N ALA A 57 -10.16 -6.74 0.35
CA ALA A 57 -11.44 -6.09 0.62
C ALA A 57 -11.28 -4.73 1.32
N CYS A 58 -10.12 -4.48 1.93
CA CYS A 58 -9.77 -3.19 2.54
C CYS A 58 -9.18 -2.16 1.56
N ASP A 59 -9.09 -2.43 0.25
CA ASP A 59 -8.50 -1.50 -0.75
C ASP A 59 -9.21 -0.14 -0.84
N ALA A 60 -10.52 -0.13 -0.59
CA ALA A 60 -11.33 1.09 -0.53
C ALA A 60 -11.77 1.46 0.89
N GLY A 61 -11.18 0.82 1.91
CA GLY A 61 -11.61 0.94 3.31
C GLY A 61 -12.74 -0.04 3.65
N ALA A 62 -12.61 -0.76 4.77
CA ALA A 62 -13.65 -1.66 5.27
C ALA A 62 -13.66 -1.75 6.80
N THR A 63 -14.82 -2.08 7.37
CA THR A 63 -14.94 -2.45 8.79
C THR A 63 -15.01 -3.97 8.93
N ALA A 64 -14.56 -4.51 10.07
CA ALA A 64 -14.60 -5.95 10.33
C ALA A 64 -16.04 -6.52 10.28
N ASP A 65 -17.02 -5.77 10.79
CA ASP A 65 -18.45 -6.13 10.70
C ASP A 65 -18.95 -6.25 9.26
N HIS A 66 -18.50 -5.34 8.38
CA HIS A 66 -18.88 -5.37 6.98
C HIS A 66 -18.28 -6.60 6.29
N LEU A 67 -16.99 -6.88 6.54
CA LEU A 67 -16.30 -8.03 5.96
C LEU A 67 -16.89 -9.36 6.42
N SER A 68 -17.18 -9.50 7.72
CA SER A 68 -17.82 -10.71 8.28
C SER A 68 -19.15 -11.02 7.60
N LYS A 69 -20.01 -9.99 7.42
CA LYS A 69 -21.29 -10.15 6.71
C LYS A 69 -21.09 -10.47 5.23
N GLN A 70 -20.13 -9.81 4.58
CA GLN A 70 -19.84 -10.04 3.17
C GLN A 70 -19.41 -11.48 2.92
N PHE A 71 -18.46 -12.02 3.69
CA PHE A 71 -17.98 -13.39 3.51
C PHE A 71 -19.06 -14.44 3.81
N ALA A 72 -19.90 -14.21 4.83
CA ALA A 72 -21.06 -15.06 5.09
C ALA A 72 -22.04 -15.08 3.90
N MET A 73 -22.23 -13.96 3.20
CA MET A 73 -23.09 -13.87 2.02
C MET A 73 -22.47 -14.51 0.77
N ASP A 74 -21.15 -14.40 0.60
CA ASP A 74 -20.42 -14.96 -0.54
C ASP A 74 -20.25 -16.50 -0.45
N GLY A 75 -20.66 -17.10 0.68
CA GLY A 75 -20.50 -18.54 0.93
C GLY A 75 -19.05 -18.92 1.24
N ASP A 76 -18.24 -17.94 1.64
CA ASP A 76 -16.88 -18.12 2.11
C ASP A 76 -16.86 -18.66 3.56
N GLU A 77 -15.65 -18.89 4.08
CA GLU A 77 -15.46 -19.25 5.48
C GLU A 77 -16.12 -18.23 6.41
N GLU A 78 -16.95 -18.73 7.34
CA GLU A 78 -17.66 -17.89 8.30
C GLU A 78 -16.65 -17.40 9.36
N LEU A 79 -16.22 -16.15 9.20
CA LEU A 79 -15.35 -15.47 10.16
C LEU A 79 -16.15 -14.46 10.97
N HIS A 80 -15.96 -14.47 12.27
CA HIS A 80 -16.55 -13.47 13.15
C HIS A 80 -15.79 -12.14 13.04
N ALA A 81 -16.51 -11.03 13.24
CA ALA A 81 -15.94 -9.69 13.14
C ALA A 81 -14.72 -9.48 14.07
N HIS A 82 -14.70 -10.10 15.25
CA HIS A 82 -13.55 -9.99 16.17
C HIS A 82 -12.29 -10.68 15.63
N GLU A 83 -12.41 -11.84 14.98
CA GLU A 83 -11.28 -12.57 14.38
C GLU A 83 -10.70 -11.76 13.21
N ILE A 84 -11.58 -11.13 12.41
CA ILE A 84 -11.17 -10.23 11.35
C ILE A 84 -10.47 -9.00 11.94
N GLU A 85 -11.01 -8.39 12.99
CA GLU A 85 -10.40 -7.21 13.62
C GLU A 85 -9.02 -7.52 14.21
N GLU A 86 -8.84 -8.66 14.89
CA GLU A 86 -7.55 -9.11 15.41
C GLU A 86 -6.51 -9.26 14.29
N TYR A 87 -6.88 -9.92 13.19
CA TYR A 87 -6.02 -10.06 12.01
C TYR A 87 -5.67 -8.70 11.38
N LEU A 88 -6.64 -7.79 11.25
CA LEU A 88 -6.41 -6.45 10.72
C LEU A 88 -5.49 -5.62 11.62
N ASP A 89 -5.62 -5.76 12.94
CA ASP A 89 -4.75 -5.08 13.91
C ASP A 89 -3.30 -5.57 13.83
N ASP A 90 -3.06 -6.87 13.59
CA ASP A 90 -1.72 -7.40 13.30
C ASP A 90 -1.11 -6.76 12.03
N LEU A 91 -1.92 -6.56 11.00
CA LEU A 91 -1.49 -5.88 9.76
C LEU A 91 -1.22 -4.38 9.98
N VAL A 92 -1.94 -3.74 10.90
CA VAL A 92 -1.65 -2.36 11.32
C VAL A 92 -0.31 -2.30 12.06
N GLN A 93 -0.02 -3.24 12.96
CA GLN A 93 1.28 -3.31 13.63
C GLN A 93 2.43 -3.54 12.63
N ALA A 94 2.20 -4.38 11.62
CA ALA A 94 3.13 -4.60 10.51
C ALA A 94 3.21 -3.41 9.52
N ARG A 95 2.42 -2.34 9.72
CA ARG A 95 2.34 -1.15 8.85
C ARG A 95 1.95 -1.48 7.41
N LEU A 96 1.14 -2.52 7.23
CA LEU A 96 0.55 -2.94 5.95
C LEU A 96 -0.87 -2.39 5.76
N MET A 97 -1.47 -1.91 6.84
CA MET A 97 -2.77 -1.26 6.87
C MET A 97 -2.73 0.04 7.67
N TYR A 98 -3.66 0.93 7.35
CA TYR A 98 -4.00 2.11 8.12
C TYR A 98 -5.37 1.93 8.77
N ARG A 99 -5.51 2.38 10.02
CA ARG A 99 -6.76 2.33 10.79
C ARG A 99 -7.24 3.75 11.10
N GLU A 100 -8.50 4.02 10.80
CA GLU A 100 -9.23 5.23 11.21
C GLU A 100 -10.52 4.82 11.91
N GLY A 101 -10.56 4.98 13.24
CA GLY A 101 -11.67 4.46 14.05
C GLY A 101 -11.81 2.95 13.92
N ASN A 102 -12.90 2.48 13.31
CA ASN A 102 -13.17 1.07 13.03
C ASN A 102 -13.00 0.70 11.54
N CYS A 103 -12.47 1.62 10.72
CA CYS A 103 -12.22 1.41 9.30
C CYS A 103 -10.74 1.10 9.05
N PHE A 104 -10.48 0.14 8.17
CA PHE A 104 -9.16 -0.34 7.81
C PHE A 104 -8.93 -0.19 6.31
N LEU A 105 -7.80 0.39 5.93
CA LEU A 105 -7.37 0.64 4.56
C LEU A 105 -6.05 -0.08 4.27
N SER A 106 -6.01 -0.91 3.22
CA SER A 106 -4.75 -1.52 2.78
C SER A 106 -3.83 -0.48 2.15
N LEU A 107 -2.54 -0.52 2.50
CA LEU A 107 -1.57 0.49 2.04
C LEU A 107 -0.79 0.09 0.78
N ALA A 108 -0.73 -1.20 0.47
CA ALA A 108 0.02 -1.68 -0.68
C ALA A 108 -0.72 -1.38 -1.98
N ILE A 109 0.00 -0.92 -3.00
CA ILE A 109 -0.55 -0.66 -4.34
C ILE A 109 -0.32 -1.85 -5.28
N PRO A 110 -1.21 -2.15 -6.24
CA PRO A 110 -0.98 -3.24 -7.18
C PRO A 110 0.27 -2.96 -8.04
N ILE A 111 1.10 -3.99 -8.24
CA ILE A 111 2.15 -3.93 -9.26
C ILE A 111 1.48 -3.89 -10.63
N THR A 112 1.40 -2.70 -11.23
CA THR A 112 1.03 -2.58 -12.64
C THR A 112 2.19 -3.08 -13.48
N THR A 113 2.12 -4.32 -13.96
CA THR A 113 3.00 -4.76 -15.05
C THR A 113 2.56 -4.02 -16.30
N ALA A 114 3.07 -2.80 -16.51
CA ALA A 114 2.97 -2.14 -17.79
C ALA A 114 3.71 -3.03 -18.81
N SER A 115 2.95 -3.84 -19.54
CA SER A 115 3.43 -4.47 -20.75
C SER A 115 3.72 -3.36 -21.76
N THR A 116 5.01 -3.18 -22.07
CA THR A 116 5.58 -2.43 -23.21
C THR A 116 5.29 -0.92 -23.32
N ALA A 117 6.35 -0.15 -23.07
CA ALA A 117 6.77 1.06 -23.78
C ALA A 117 5.71 2.04 -24.33
N SER A 118 5.69 3.24 -23.75
CA SER A 118 5.78 4.45 -24.57
C SER A 118 6.53 5.51 -23.77
N GLU A 119 7.74 5.84 -24.24
CA GLU A 119 8.46 7.04 -23.89
C GLU A 119 7.61 8.26 -24.31
N THR A 120 6.81 8.78 -23.39
CA THR A 120 6.30 10.16 -23.55
C THR A 120 7.36 11.10 -23.02
N ARG A 121 8.33 11.37 -23.89
CA ARG A 121 9.24 12.52 -23.92
C ARG A 121 8.51 13.78 -23.43
N TRP A 122 8.83 14.27 -22.24
CA TRP A 122 8.41 15.59 -21.74
C TRP A 122 9.45 16.68 -21.99
N GLU A 123 10.41 16.46 -22.89
CA GLU A 123 11.18 17.55 -23.48
C GLU A 123 10.42 18.15 -24.67
N THR A 124 9.71 19.25 -24.44
CA THR A 124 9.96 20.58 -25.07
C THR A 124 8.83 21.54 -24.65
N ASP A 125 9.05 22.35 -23.61
CA ASP A 125 8.64 23.77 -23.58
C ASP A 125 9.13 24.49 -22.31
N ALA A 126 10.42 24.83 -22.29
CA ALA A 126 10.94 25.84 -21.36
C ALA A 126 11.99 26.77 -22.00
N ALA A 127 12.41 26.53 -23.25
CA ALA A 127 13.39 27.35 -23.95
C ALA A 127 12.80 28.38 -24.93
N THR A 128 11.52 28.29 -25.29
CA THR A 128 10.88 29.21 -26.26
C THR A 128 10.31 30.48 -25.61
N ALA A 129 10.23 30.55 -24.28
CA ALA A 129 9.68 31.72 -23.57
C ALA A 129 10.68 32.86 -23.32
N CYS A 130 11.97 32.69 -23.67
CA CYS A 130 13.02 33.66 -23.34
C CYS A 130 13.54 34.50 -24.53
N LEU A 131 12.92 34.42 -25.73
CA LEU A 131 13.46 35.06 -26.95
C LEU A 131 12.51 36.03 -27.67
N MET A 132 11.47 36.53 -27.00
CA MET A 132 10.59 37.58 -27.52
C MET A 132 10.36 38.70 -26.50
N ALA A 133 11.45 39.16 -25.88
CA ALA A 133 11.48 40.39 -25.11
C ALA A 133 12.71 41.22 -25.54
N THR A 134 12.57 41.89 -26.67
CA THR A 134 13.38 43.05 -27.07
C THR A 134 12.49 44.03 -27.82
#